data_AF-D4LSS2-F1
#
_entry.id   AF-D4LSS2-F1
#
_cell.length_a   1.000
_cell.length_b   1.000
_cell.length_c   1.000
_cell.angle_alpha   90.00
_cell.angle_beta   90.00
_cell.angle_gamma   90.00
#
_symmetry.space_group_name_H-M   'P 1'
#
loop_
_entity.id
_entity.type
_entity.pdbx_description
1 polymer ?
#
loop_
_entity_poly.entity_id
_entity_poly.type
_entity_poly.pdbx_seq_one_letter_code
_entity_poly.pdbx_strand_id
1 'polypeptide(L)'
;MKQSVHKKRPVHKKPVHKKSKILKKSQYYRQQQLRYRIFGVAAILVVVLLILLIRGCSSAKAKSASSDQVQAEEKPTVTSEPAMDPVSLTISVVGDCTLGTDEEFDYDTSLNAYYDNNGPDYFFANVKNIFEADDLTIANFEGTLTESEDREDKQFAFKAPASYADILTAGSIEAVNTANNHSHDYGDQSFNDTLSALDTAGIIHFGYDETAVTEVNGIKVGMVGIYELNDHLGREEQLKQNIEKVKKDGAQLIIVIFHWGNEKEEVPDSNQTTLGHLAIDLGADLVCGHHPHVLQGIEEYKGKNIVYSLGNFCFGGNAYPSDMDTMIFQQTFTIDSNGVKADNITNIIPCSISSDSGYNNYQPTPAGDEEADRILQKIQERSSWIGSGSTENSEGDDTYEDSEGTDSEDSSEDYSGDEDLTDSYDEM
;
A
#
# COMPACT_ATOMS: atom_id res chain seq x y z
N MET A 1 -33.62 -20.81 -66.53
CA MET A 1 -34.80 -20.22 -65.84
C MET A 1 -34.66 -20.48 -64.34
N LYS A 2 -34.87 -19.44 -63.53
CA LYS A 2 -34.35 -19.24 -62.16
C LYS A 2 -34.80 -20.29 -61.14
N GLN A 3 -33.87 -20.79 -60.31
CA GLN A 3 -34.17 -21.50 -59.05
C GLN A 3 -33.99 -20.56 -57.85
N SER A 4 -34.88 -20.73 -56.88
CA SER A 4 -35.13 -19.89 -55.70
C SER A 4 -34.05 -20.04 -54.62
N VAL A 5 -33.61 -18.90 -54.05
CA VAL A 5 -32.67 -18.84 -52.92
C VAL A 5 -33.45 -18.79 -51.61
N HIS A 6 -33.28 -19.79 -50.75
CA HIS A 6 -33.73 -19.76 -49.35
C HIS A 6 -32.56 -19.41 -48.42
N LYS A 7 -32.58 -18.19 -47.86
CA LYS A 7 -31.71 -17.75 -46.76
C LYS A 7 -32.10 -18.50 -45.47
N LYS A 8 -31.16 -19.23 -44.85
CA LYS A 8 -31.29 -19.72 -43.48
C LYS A 8 -31.10 -18.54 -42.50
N ARG A 9 -32.00 -18.43 -41.51
CA ARG A 9 -31.89 -17.51 -40.36
C ARG A 9 -30.91 -18.06 -39.31
N PRO A 10 -30.17 -17.23 -38.57
CA PRO A 10 -29.35 -17.68 -37.46
C PRO A 10 -30.23 -18.00 -36.23
N VAL A 11 -29.85 -19.04 -35.50
CA VAL A 11 -30.49 -19.45 -34.25
C VAL A 11 -29.87 -18.66 -33.09
N HIS A 12 -30.66 -17.82 -32.43
CA HIS A 12 -30.27 -17.18 -31.17
C HIS A 12 -30.18 -18.24 -30.05
N LYS A 13 -28.97 -18.46 -29.49
CA LYS A 13 -28.80 -19.12 -28.19
C LYS A 13 -29.23 -18.15 -27.08
N LYS A 14 -30.17 -18.59 -26.23
CA LYS A 14 -30.61 -17.84 -25.04
C LYS A 14 -29.49 -17.79 -23.97
N PRO A 15 -29.34 -16.70 -23.21
CA PRO A 15 -28.37 -16.62 -22.13
C PRO A 15 -28.91 -17.36 -20.89
N VAL A 16 -28.35 -18.53 -20.56
CA VAL A 16 -28.79 -19.33 -19.40
C VAL A 16 -27.83 -19.21 -18.20
N HIS A 17 -26.66 -18.58 -18.32
CA HIS A 17 -25.65 -18.64 -17.25
C HIS A 17 -25.59 -17.47 -16.24
N LYS A 18 -26.15 -16.27 -16.50
CA LYS A 18 -26.06 -15.14 -15.54
C LYS A 18 -27.00 -15.27 -14.32
N LYS A 19 -28.20 -15.84 -14.46
CA LYS A 19 -29.17 -15.94 -13.34
C LYS A 19 -28.78 -16.95 -12.26
N SER A 20 -28.07 -18.04 -12.61
CA SER A 20 -27.71 -19.07 -11.62
C SER A 20 -26.61 -18.64 -10.64
N LYS A 21 -25.63 -17.81 -11.10
CA LYS A 21 -24.57 -17.26 -10.25
C LYS A 21 -25.12 -16.24 -9.23
N ILE A 22 -26.09 -15.40 -9.64
CA ILE A 22 -26.75 -14.43 -8.75
C ILE A 22 -27.59 -15.14 -7.66
N LEU A 23 -28.30 -16.22 -8.03
CA LEU A 23 -29.08 -17.01 -7.07
C LEU A 23 -28.18 -17.73 -6.05
N LYS A 24 -27.00 -18.22 -6.46
CA LYS A 24 -26.01 -18.83 -5.54
C LYS A 24 -25.40 -17.80 -4.58
N LYS A 25 -25.02 -16.60 -5.06
CA LYS A 25 -24.56 -15.50 -4.19
C LYS A 25 -25.66 -15.11 -3.18
N SER A 26 -26.91 -14.98 -3.61
CA SER A 26 -28.05 -14.66 -2.72
C SER A 26 -28.31 -15.72 -1.64
N GLN A 27 -28.17 -17.01 -1.96
CA GLN A 27 -28.33 -18.10 -0.99
C GLN A 27 -27.18 -18.14 0.04
N TYR A 28 -25.95 -17.84 -0.39
CA TYR A 28 -24.78 -17.73 0.48
C TYR A 28 -24.96 -16.61 1.53
N TYR A 29 -25.31 -15.39 1.10
CA TYR A 29 -25.55 -14.28 2.03
C TYR A 29 -26.72 -14.54 2.99
N ARG A 30 -27.76 -15.26 2.54
CA ARG A 30 -28.89 -15.63 3.40
C ARG A 30 -28.51 -16.67 4.46
N GLN A 31 -27.58 -17.59 4.17
CA GLN A 31 -27.05 -18.53 5.16
C GLN A 31 -26.08 -17.86 6.13
N GLN A 32 -25.20 -16.96 5.66
CA GLN A 32 -24.32 -16.12 6.49
C GLN A 32 -25.14 -15.28 7.48
N GLN A 33 -26.17 -14.56 7.03
CA GLN A 33 -27.06 -13.79 7.91
C GLN A 33 -27.82 -14.65 8.91
N LEU A 34 -28.19 -15.89 8.56
CA LEU A 34 -28.83 -16.81 9.50
C LEU A 34 -27.86 -17.26 10.59
N ARG A 35 -26.59 -17.53 10.25
CA ARG A 35 -25.52 -17.87 11.20
C ARG A 35 -25.28 -16.72 12.18
N TYR A 36 -25.13 -15.48 11.69
CA TYR A 36 -24.95 -14.31 12.56
C TYR A 36 -26.14 -14.06 13.49
N ARG A 37 -27.37 -14.31 13.04
CA ARG A 37 -28.57 -14.23 13.90
C ARG A 37 -28.57 -15.30 14.99
N ILE A 38 -28.15 -16.53 14.68
CA ILE A 38 -28.04 -17.62 15.67
C ILE A 38 -26.95 -17.31 16.69
N PHE A 39 -25.77 -16.83 16.25
CA PHE A 39 -24.69 -16.40 17.14
C PHE A 39 -25.09 -15.21 18.02
N GLY A 40 -25.79 -14.22 17.46
CA GLY A 40 -26.30 -13.08 18.22
C GLY A 40 -27.30 -13.48 19.31
N VAL A 41 -28.24 -14.39 19.02
CA VAL A 41 -29.20 -14.90 20.02
C VAL A 41 -28.49 -15.72 21.10
N ALA A 42 -27.49 -16.54 20.74
CA ALA A 42 -26.70 -17.30 21.70
C ALA A 42 -25.89 -16.37 22.63
N ALA A 43 -25.26 -15.32 22.10
CA ALA A 43 -24.52 -14.33 22.88
C ALA A 43 -25.43 -13.58 23.87
N ILE A 44 -26.64 -13.19 23.46
CA ILE A 44 -27.62 -12.56 24.35
C ILE A 44 -28.03 -13.50 25.49
N LEU A 45 -28.25 -14.79 25.19
CA LEU A 45 -28.60 -15.77 26.22
C LEU A 45 -27.48 -15.97 27.25
N VAL A 46 -26.21 -15.95 26.82
CA VAL A 46 -25.05 -16.03 27.73
C VAL A 46 -24.96 -14.80 28.64
N VAL A 47 -25.18 -13.60 28.10
CA VAL A 47 -25.20 -12.36 28.90
C VAL A 47 -26.34 -12.36 29.91
N VAL A 48 -27.53 -12.83 29.53
CA VAL A 48 -28.67 -12.96 30.46
C VAL A 48 -28.37 -13.96 31.57
N LEU A 49 -27.73 -15.09 31.26
CA LEU A 49 -27.28 -16.08 32.24
C LEU A 49 -26.24 -15.50 33.23
N LEU A 50 -25.29 -14.71 32.74
CA LEU A 50 -24.30 -14.03 33.59
C LEU A 50 -24.95 -12.99 34.52
N ILE A 51 -25.93 -12.23 34.04
CA ILE A 51 -26.69 -11.27 34.86
C ILE A 51 -27.51 -11.98 35.94
N LEU A 52 -28.06 -13.16 35.65
CA LEU A 52 -28.80 -13.97 36.63
C LEU A 52 -27.87 -14.56 37.71
N LEU A 53 -26.61 -14.90 37.36
CA LEU A 53 -25.61 -15.38 38.31
C LEU A 53 -25.12 -14.28 39.27
N ILE A 54 -25.04 -13.03 38.80
CA ILE A 54 -24.61 -11.88 39.63
C ILE A 54 -25.68 -11.49 40.67
N ARG A 55 -26.96 -11.82 40.44
CA ARG A 55 -28.06 -11.56 41.41
C ARG A 55 -28.13 -12.59 42.56
N GLY A 56 -27.33 -13.65 42.53
CA GLY A 56 -27.35 -14.73 43.55
C GLY A 56 -26.48 -14.49 44.78
N CYS A 57 -25.58 -13.50 44.78
CA CYS A 57 -24.69 -13.20 45.90
C CYS A 57 -25.06 -11.87 46.57
N SER A 58 -26.06 -11.89 47.44
CA SER A 58 -26.26 -10.83 48.42
C SER A 58 -26.94 -11.38 49.68
N SER A 59 -26.14 -11.67 50.71
CA SER A 59 -26.55 -11.50 52.11
C SER A 59 -25.34 -11.61 53.05
N ALA A 60 -24.97 -10.48 53.65
CA ALA A 60 -24.61 -10.39 55.06
C ALA A 60 -24.52 -8.91 55.50
N LYS A 61 -25.54 -8.47 56.26
CA LYS A 61 -25.52 -7.37 57.24
C LYS A 61 -24.40 -7.61 58.27
N ALA A 62 -23.93 -6.71 59.13
CA ALA A 62 -24.00 -5.26 59.36
C ALA A 62 -23.20 -5.01 60.67
N LYS A 63 -22.59 -3.83 60.87
CA LYS A 63 -22.73 -3.07 62.13
C LYS A 63 -22.05 -1.70 62.06
N SER A 64 -22.77 -0.73 62.60
CA SER A 64 -22.40 0.67 62.82
C SER A 64 -21.48 0.82 64.03
N ALA A 65 -20.53 1.76 63.93
CA ALA A 65 -20.16 2.62 65.04
C ALA A 65 -19.62 3.95 64.49
N SER A 66 -20.14 5.04 65.04
CA SER A 66 -19.73 6.42 64.83
C SER A 66 -18.48 6.73 65.65
N SER A 67 -17.55 7.50 65.07
CA SER A 67 -16.73 8.45 65.81
C SER A 67 -16.17 9.51 64.85
N ASP A 68 -16.48 10.77 65.14
CA ASP A 68 -15.81 11.95 64.59
C ASP A 68 -14.30 11.83 64.74
N GLN A 69 -13.55 11.97 63.64
CA GLN A 69 -12.21 12.56 63.64
C GLN A 69 -11.93 13.31 62.33
N VAL A 70 -11.55 14.56 62.51
CA VAL A 70 -10.97 15.45 61.49
C VAL A 70 -9.65 14.82 61.04
N GLN A 71 -9.58 14.39 59.78
CA GLN A 71 -8.35 13.92 59.17
C GLN A 71 -8.05 14.81 57.96
N ALA A 72 -6.89 15.47 58.01
CA ALA A 72 -6.39 16.32 56.94
C ALA A 72 -6.28 15.51 55.65
N GLU A 73 -6.78 16.07 54.55
CA GLU A 73 -6.56 15.54 53.20
C GLU A 73 -5.07 15.57 52.88
N GLU A 74 -4.40 14.42 52.99
CA GLU A 74 -3.16 14.19 52.26
C GLU A 74 -3.52 14.05 50.78
N LYS A 75 -3.08 15.05 50.01
CA LYS A 75 -3.03 15.00 48.55
C LYS A 75 -2.35 13.69 48.13
N PRO A 76 -2.94 12.88 47.23
CA PRO A 76 -2.24 11.71 46.71
C PRO A 76 -1.00 12.24 45.98
N THR A 77 0.17 11.83 46.46
CA THR A 77 1.42 12.05 45.77
C THR A 77 1.34 11.22 44.51
N VAL A 78 1.10 11.89 43.37
CA VAL A 78 1.19 11.27 42.05
C VAL A 78 2.62 10.78 41.93
N THR A 79 2.80 9.48 42.16
CA THR A 79 4.06 8.82 41.88
C THR A 79 4.07 8.72 40.37
N SER A 80 4.78 9.64 39.71
CA SER A 80 5.01 9.59 38.28
C SER A 80 5.56 8.19 37.96
N GLU A 81 4.93 7.48 37.02
CA GLU A 81 5.52 6.27 36.47
C GLU A 81 6.98 6.57 36.09
N PRO A 82 7.91 5.64 36.34
CA PRO A 82 9.29 5.85 35.96
C PRO A 82 9.34 6.16 34.47
N ALA A 83 9.87 7.34 34.14
CA ALA A 83 10.02 7.76 32.75
C ALA A 83 10.88 6.73 32.02
N MET A 84 10.33 6.17 30.95
CA MET A 84 11.08 5.32 30.02
C MET A 84 12.30 6.11 29.50
N ASP A 85 13.48 5.49 29.56
CA ASP A 85 14.67 6.04 28.91
C ASP A 85 14.41 6.16 27.40
N PRO A 86 14.85 7.24 26.72
CA PRO A 86 14.63 7.39 25.29
C PRO A 86 15.18 6.20 24.49
N VAL A 87 14.34 5.64 23.62
CA VAL A 87 14.69 4.57 22.69
C VAL A 87 14.87 5.16 21.30
N SER A 88 15.93 4.77 20.61
CA SER A 88 16.17 5.10 19.20
C SER A 88 15.83 3.91 18.33
N LEU A 89 15.11 4.14 17.23
CA LEU A 89 14.76 3.12 16.23
C LEU A 89 15.09 3.65 14.84
N THR A 90 15.75 2.87 14.00
CA THR A 90 15.92 3.15 12.57
C THR A 90 15.00 2.24 11.78
N ILE A 91 14.15 2.84 10.94
CA ILE A 91 13.20 2.11 10.09
C ILE A 91 13.52 2.42 8.64
N SER A 92 13.66 1.36 7.84
CA SER A 92 13.80 1.44 6.38
C SER A 92 12.46 1.18 5.71
N VAL A 93 12.12 2.00 4.73
CA VAL A 93 11.03 1.73 3.77
C VAL A 93 11.61 1.68 2.37
N VAL A 94 11.22 0.68 1.59
CA VAL A 94 11.68 0.49 0.20
C VAL A 94 10.52 0.49 -0.78
N GLY A 95 10.83 0.61 -2.07
CA GLY A 95 9.87 0.65 -3.16
C GLY A 95 9.14 -0.67 -3.44
N ASP A 96 8.48 -0.71 -4.61
CA ASP A 96 7.62 -1.82 -5.03
C ASP A 96 8.41 -3.12 -5.24
N CYS A 97 7.98 -4.17 -4.55
CA CYS A 97 8.55 -5.51 -4.64
C CYS A 97 7.52 -6.47 -5.25
N THR A 98 7.71 -6.80 -6.52
CA THR A 98 6.94 -7.81 -7.25
C THR A 98 7.78 -9.06 -7.37
N LEU A 99 7.65 -9.98 -6.40
CA LEU A 99 8.46 -11.21 -6.34
C LEU A 99 7.85 -12.32 -7.19
N GLY A 100 7.80 -12.12 -8.50
CA GLY A 100 7.23 -13.08 -9.45
C GLY A 100 7.25 -12.55 -10.87
N THR A 101 6.43 -13.13 -11.74
CA THR A 101 6.31 -12.68 -13.13
C THR A 101 4.90 -12.88 -13.66
N ASP A 102 4.58 -12.26 -14.80
CA ASP A 102 3.36 -12.52 -15.54
C ASP A 102 3.60 -13.70 -16.51
N GLU A 103 2.55 -14.49 -16.77
CA GLU A 103 2.64 -15.66 -17.67
C GLU A 103 2.94 -15.32 -19.14
N GLU A 104 2.73 -14.07 -19.56
CA GLU A 104 3.00 -13.57 -20.90
C GLU A 104 4.45 -13.08 -21.08
N PHE A 105 5.22 -12.93 -19.99
CA PHE A 105 6.60 -12.46 -20.06
C PHE A 105 7.58 -13.56 -20.48
N ASP A 106 8.71 -13.17 -21.08
CA ASP A 106 9.77 -14.11 -21.41
C ASP A 106 10.39 -14.69 -20.14
N TYR A 107 10.38 -16.02 -20.03
CA TYR A 107 10.93 -16.72 -18.88
C TYR A 107 12.40 -16.40 -18.66
N ASP A 108 13.21 -16.40 -19.72
CA ASP A 108 14.68 -16.35 -19.63
C ASP A 108 15.18 -15.03 -19.01
N THR A 109 14.37 -13.98 -19.09
CA THR A 109 14.67 -12.67 -18.49
C THR A 109 13.83 -12.36 -17.25
N SER A 110 12.92 -13.25 -16.85
CA SER A 110 12.00 -13.06 -15.71
C SER A 110 12.68 -13.23 -14.35
N LEU A 111 12.08 -12.67 -13.30
CA LEU A 111 12.48 -12.89 -11.91
C LEU A 111 12.55 -14.39 -11.56
N ASN A 112 11.66 -15.20 -12.13
CA ASN A 112 11.64 -16.64 -11.88
C ASN A 112 12.88 -17.36 -12.40
N ALA A 113 13.39 -17.00 -13.58
CA ALA A 113 14.65 -17.55 -14.06
C ALA A 113 15.84 -17.15 -13.16
N TYR A 114 15.84 -15.93 -12.59
CA TYR A 114 16.87 -15.54 -11.63
C TYR A 114 16.76 -16.33 -10.32
N TYR A 115 15.54 -16.59 -9.84
CA TYR A 115 15.32 -17.40 -8.64
C TYR A 115 15.82 -18.83 -8.85
N ASP A 116 15.45 -19.48 -9.95
CA ASP A 116 15.87 -20.85 -10.26
C ASP A 116 17.39 -21.01 -10.34
N ASN A 117 18.09 -19.99 -10.83
CA ASN A 117 19.53 -20.03 -11.02
C ASN A 117 20.33 -19.69 -9.76
N ASN A 118 19.80 -18.81 -8.89
CA ASN A 118 20.58 -18.21 -7.81
C ASN A 118 19.99 -18.48 -6.41
N GLY A 119 18.71 -18.81 -6.31
CA GLY A 119 17.98 -18.96 -5.04
C GLY A 119 17.59 -17.62 -4.39
N PRO A 120 16.95 -17.68 -3.21
CA PRO A 120 16.35 -16.51 -2.56
C PRO A 120 17.37 -15.48 -2.05
N ASP A 121 18.58 -15.91 -1.67
CA ASP A 121 19.64 -15.02 -1.14
C ASP A 121 20.15 -13.99 -2.17
N TYR A 122 19.84 -14.18 -3.45
CA TYR A 122 20.34 -13.35 -4.54
C TYR A 122 19.76 -11.93 -4.54
N PHE A 123 18.44 -11.78 -4.41
CA PHE A 123 17.73 -10.56 -4.78
C PHE A 123 18.13 -9.36 -3.92
N PHE A 124 18.20 -9.53 -2.60
CA PHE A 124 18.55 -8.44 -1.70
C PHE A 124 20.03 -8.44 -1.28
N ALA A 125 20.88 -9.26 -1.90
CA ALA A 125 22.27 -9.45 -1.46
C ALA A 125 23.07 -8.14 -1.31
N ASN A 126 22.86 -7.17 -2.20
CA ASN A 126 23.63 -5.92 -2.23
C ASN A 126 23.15 -4.88 -1.20
N VAL A 127 21.94 -5.04 -0.67
CA VAL A 127 21.33 -4.14 0.33
C VAL A 127 21.16 -4.79 1.70
N LYS A 128 21.33 -6.11 1.80
CA LYS A 128 21.12 -6.88 3.04
C LYS A 128 21.84 -6.32 4.26
N ASN A 129 23.09 -5.90 4.12
CA ASN A 129 23.86 -5.34 5.25
C ASN A 129 23.27 -4.01 5.77
N ILE A 130 22.53 -3.27 4.94
CA ILE A 130 21.83 -2.05 5.34
C ILE A 130 20.62 -2.44 6.19
N PHE A 131 19.85 -3.43 5.74
CA PHE A 131 18.66 -3.92 6.42
C PHE A 131 18.99 -4.65 7.73
N GLU A 132 20.05 -5.46 7.77
CA GLU A 132 20.53 -6.08 9.02
C GLU A 132 21.01 -5.07 10.08
N ALA A 133 21.27 -3.82 9.68
CA ALA A 133 21.73 -2.75 10.56
C ALA A 133 20.60 -1.83 11.05
N ASP A 134 19.41 -1.90 10.46
CA ASP A 134 18.23 -1.21 10.95
C ASP A 134 17.43 -2.07 11.95
N ASP A 135 16.38 -1.49 12.51
CA ASP A 135 15.54 -2.17 13.50
C ASP A 135 14.27 -2.75 12.87
N LEU A 136 13.89 -2.31 11.67
CA LEU A 136 12.71 -2.74 10.93
C LEU A 136 12.80 -2.27 9.47
N THR A 137 12.71 -3.20 8.52
CA THR A 137 12.55 -2.92 7.10
C THR A 137 11.13 -3.27 6.60
N ILE A 138 10.53 -2.32 5.88
CA ILE A 138 9.17 -2.42 5.33
C ILE A 138 9.21 -2.28 3.80
N ALA A 139 8.59 -3.20 3.08
CA ALA A 139 8.41 -3.13 1.63
C ALA A 139 6.92 -3.04 1.22
N ASN A 140 6.64 -2.65 -0.02
CA ASN A 140 5.34 -2.92 -0.65
C ASN A 140 5.44 -4.25 -1.41
N PHE A 141 4.67 -5.26 -1.00
CA PHE A 141 4.61 -6.55 -1.70
C PHE A 141 3.49 -6.51 -2.74
N GLU A 142 3.88 -6.29 -4.00
CA GLU A 142 2.98 -6.04 -5.12
C GLU A 142 2.96 -7.23 -6.06
N GLY A 143 2.17 -8.23 -5.70
CA GLY A 143 2.04 -9.46 -6.46
C GLY A 143 1.35 -10.54 -5.65
N THR A 144 1.38 -11.78 -6.14
CA THR A 144 0.75 -12.91 -5.46
C THR A 144 1.68 -14.11 -5.35
N LEU A 145 1.60 -14.78 -4.20
CA LEU A 145 2.23 -16.07 -3.95
C LEU A 145 1.16 -17.16 -3.96
N THR A 146 0.91 -17.77 -5.11
CA THR A 146 -0.21 -18.69 -5.31
C THR A 146 0.07 -19.70 -6.44
N GLU A 147 -0.62 -20.84 -6.36
CA GLU A 147 -0.74 -21.83 -7.44
C GLU A 147 -2.11 -21.74 -8.14
N SER A 148 -2.88 -20.69 -7.87
CA SER A 148 -4.17 -20.45 -8.50
C SER A 148 -4.01 -20.22 -10.00
N GLU A 149 -4.97 -20.74 -10.76
CA GLU A 149 -5.08 -20.57 -12.22
C GLU A 149 -6.26 -19.66 -12.59
N ASP A 150 -6.94 -19.08 -11.59
CA ASP A 150 -8.08 -18.17 -11.78
C ASP A 150 -7.58 -16.73 -12.05
N ARG A 151 -6.77 -16.54 -13.10
CA ARG A 151 -6.22 -15.23 -13.51
C ARG A 151 -7.35 -14.22 -13.77
N GLU A 152 -7.22 -13.02 -13.22
CA GLU A 152 -8.13 -11.91 -13.49
C GLU A 152 -7.92 -11.34 -14.91
N ASP A 153 -8.99 -10.77 -15.48
CA ASP A 153 -8.97 -10.15 -16.82
C ASP A 153 -8.38 -8.74 -16.73
N LYS A 154 -7.04 -8.68 -16.70
CA LYS A 154 -6.23 -7.45 -16.63
C LYS A 154 -4.96 -7.59 -17.46
N GLN A 155 -4.30 -6.46 -17.71
CA GLN A 155 -3.09 -6.38 -18.52
C GLN A 155 -1.97 -7.27 -17.94
N PHE A 156 -1.62 -7.07 -16.67
CA PHE A 156 -0.59 -7.87 -15.99
C PHE A 156 -1.13 -8.51 -14.70
N ALA A 157 -0.84 -9.79 -14.49
CA ALA A 157 -1.21 -10.59 -13.34
C ALA A 157 0.02 -11.40 -12.87
N PHE A 158 0.65 -10.93 -11.80
CA PHE A 158 1.89 -11.49 -11.28
C PHE A 158 1.65 -12.68 -10.36
N LYS A 159 2.42 -13.75 -10.59
CA LYS A 159 2.35 -14.99 -9.82
C LYS A 159 3.75 -15.51 -9.49
N ALA A 160 3.90 -16.05 -8.29
CA ALA A 160 5.03 -16.86 -7.89
C ALA A 160 4.63 -17.97 -6.89
N PRO A 161 5.47 -19.00 -6.71
CA PRO A 161 5.27 -20.00 -5.67
C PRO A 161 5.41 -19.42 -4.25
N ALA A 162 4.76 -20.04 -3.27
CA ALA A 162 4.85 -19.64 -1.85
C ALA A 162 6.29 -19.53 -1.30
N SER A 163 7.25 -20.31 -1.84
CA SER A 163 8.66 -20.26 -1.43
C SER A 163 9.37 -18.95 -1.80
N TYR A 164 8.75 -18.06 -2.58
CA TYR A 164 9.34 -16.76 -2.88
C TYR A 164 9.23 -15.79 -1.69
N ALA A 165 8.39 -16.10 -0.68
CA ALA A 165 8.47 -15.43 0.61
C ALA A 165 9.86 -15.58 1.26
N ASP A 166 10.61 -16.65 0.93
CA ASP A 166 11.99 -16.83 1.43
C ASP A 166 12.93 -15.72 0.94
N ILE A 167 12.64 -15.08 -0.20
CA ILE A 167 13.41 -13.92 -0.70
C ILE A 167 13.38 -12.78 0.32
N LEU A 168 12.20 -12.49 0.89
CA LEU A 168 12.03 -11.44 1.90
C LEU A 168 12.83 -11.76 3.17
N THR A 169 12.72 -13.01 3.66
CA THR A 169 13.48 -13.44 4.85
C THR A 169 14.99 -13.43 4.61
N ALA A 170 15.45 -13.85 3.42
CA ALA A 170 16.85 -13.87 3.05
C ALA A 170 17.43 -12.45 2.92
N GLY A 171 16.59 -11.49 2.57
CA GLY A 171 16.92 -10.07 2.45
C GLY A 171 16.85 -9.27 3.75
N SER A 172 16.38 -9.84 4.86
CA SER A 172 16.09 -9.08 6.09
C SER A 172 14.98 -8.02 5.88
N ILE A 173 13.88 -8.43 5.25
CA ILE A 173 12.63 -7.66 5.23
C ILE A 173 11.72 -8.26 6.30
N GLU A 174 11.24 -7.44 7.25
CA GLU A 174 10.41 -7.92 8.35
C GLU A 174 8.90 -7.69 8.12
N ALA A 175 8.54 -6.68 7.33
CA ALA A 175 7.14 -6.33 7.10
C ALA A 175 6.83 -5.94 5.66
N VAL A 176 5.60 -6.20 5.22
CA VAL A 176 5.11 -5.81 3.89
C VAL A 176 3.71 -5.23 3.90
N ASN A 177 3.50 -4.16 3.14
CA ASN A 177 2.17 -3.72 2.72
C ASN A 177 1.65 -4.63 1.61
N THR A 178 0.40 -5.07 1.72
CA THR A 178 -0.32 -5.85 0.70
C THR A 178 -1.58 -5.13 0.22
N ALA A 179 -1.73 -3.84 0.49
CA ALA A 179 -2.86 -3.06 -0.04
C ALA A 179 -2.47 -2.47 -1.40
N ASN A 180 -2.66 -3.22 -2.49
CA ASN A 180 -2.32 -2.77 -3.84
C ASN A 180 -3.19 -3.42 -4.93
N ASN A 181 -3.06 -2.96 -6.16
CA ASN A 181 -3.79 -3.45 -7.35
C ASN A 181 -3.40 -4.88 -7.79
N HIS A 182 -2.27 -5.42 -7.32
CA HIS A 182 -1.77 -6.75 -7.69
C HIS A 182 -1.99 -7.84 -6.64
N SER A 183 -2.58 -7.50 -5.49
CA SER A 183 -2.83 -8.45 -4.40
C SER A 183 -3.91 -9.50 -4.72
N HIS A 184 -4.70 -9.28 -5.76
CA HIS A 184 -5.82 -10.13 -6.18
C HIS A 184 -5.71 -10.60 -7.64
N ASP A 185 -4.49 -10.68 -8.19
CA ASP A 185 -4.26 -11.02 -9.60
C ASP A 185 -4.83 -12.38 -10.04
N TYR A 186 -5.01 -13.31 -9.10
CA TYR A 186 -5.69 -14.59 -9.33
C TYR A 186 -6.87 -14.78 -8.35
N GLY A 187 -7.59 -13.67 -8.12
CA GLY A 187 -8.78 -13.56 -7.31
C GLY A 187 -8.52 -13.60 -5.79
N ASP A 188 -9.59 -13.73 -5.00
CA ASP A 188 -9.48 -13.78 -3.53
C ASP A 188 -8.61 -14.94 -3.02
N GLN A 189 -8.48 -16.02 -3.80
CA GLN A 189 -7.64 -17.15 -3.42
C GLN A 189 -6.16 -16.75 -3.37
N SER A 190 -5.68 -16.00 -4.37
CA SER A 190 -4.29 -15.58 -4.43
C SER A 190 -3.90 -14.66 -3.29
N PHE A 191 -4.81 -13.77 -2.89
CA PHE A 191 -4.61 -12.93 -1.72
C PHE A 191 -4.44 -13.76 -0.46
N ASN A 192 -5.37 -14.69 -0.20
CA ASN A 192 -5.31 -15.56 0.98
C ASN A 192 -4.08 -16.48 0.99
N ASP A 193 -3.70 -17.03 -0.16
CA ASP A 193 -2.48 -17.83 -0.29
C ASP A 193 -1.23 -17.01 0.02
N THR A 194 -1.20 -15.76 -0.46
CA THR A 194 -0.11 -14.82 -0.20
C THR A 194 0.02 -14.51 1.28
N LEU A 195 -1.08 -14.14 1.97
CA LEU A 195 -1.04 -13.91 3.41
C LEU A 195 -0.57 -15.15 4.18
N SER A 196 -1.03 -16.35 3.79
CA SER A 196 -0.59 -17.60 4.42
C SER A 196 0.89 -17.90 4.18
N ALA A 197 1.45 -17.55 3.01
CA ALA A 197 2.86 -17.72 2.71
C ALA A 197 3.72 -16.75 3.54
N LEU A 198 3.29 -15.49 3.65
CA LEU A 198 3.93 -14.46 4.48
C LEU A 198 3.92 -14.86 5.97
N ASP A 199 2.77 -15.32 6.49
CA ASP A 199 2.65 -15.85 7.85
C ASP A 199 3.61 -17.03 8.10
N THR A 200 3.74 -17.94 7.12
CA THR A 200 4.61 -19.12 7.22
C THR A 200 6.09 -18.72 7.25
N ALA A 201 6.47 -17.69 6.48
CA ALA A 201 7.81 -17.13 6.45
C ALA A 201 8.12 -16.23 7.66
N GLY A 202 7.11 -15.88 8.48
CA GLY A 202 7.26 -14.97 9.61
C GLY A 202 7.36 -13.49 9.21
N ILE A 203 6.89 -13.15 8.01
CA ILE A 203 6.82 -11.78 7.51
C ILE A 203 5.52 -11.14 8.02
N ILE A 204 5.65 -9.97 8.66
CA ILE A 204 4.47 -9.21 9.10
C ILE A 204 3.78 -8.63 7.86
N HIS A 205 2.50 -8.89 7.68
CA HIS A 205 1.71 -8.27 6.62
C HIS A 205 0.64 -7.35 7.17
N PHE A 206 0.31 -6.32 6.39
CA PHE A 206 -0.75 -5.37 6.70
C PHE A 206 -1.27 -4.73 5.40
N GLY A 207 -2.49 -4.20 5.43
CA GLY A 207 -3.11 -3.60 4.27
C GLY A 207 -4.64 -3.73 4.24
N TYR A 208 -5.30 -2.85 3.50
CA TYR A 208 -6.76 -2.74 3.44
C TYR A 208 -7.34 -2.47 4.83
N ASP A 209 -8.12 -3.40 5.40
CA ASP A 209 -8.68 -3.28 6.77
C ASP A 209 -7.79 -3.97 7.83
N GLU A 210 -6.77 -4.70 7.39
CA GLU A 210 -5.78 -5.33 8.25
C GLU A 210 -4.65 -4.37 8.59
N THR A 211 -4.29 -4.34 9.86
CA THR A 211 -3.28 -3.45 10.43
C THR A 211 -2.39 -4.28 11.33
N ALA A 212 -1.12 -3.92 11.46
CA ALA A 212 -0.20 -4.62 12.33
C ALA A 212 0.29 -3.69 13.45
N VAL A 213 0.55 -4.26 14.63
CA VAL A 213 1.32 -3.62 15.70
C VAL A 213 2.36 -4.62 16.17
N THR A 214 3.64 -4.28 16.02
CA THR A 214 4.76 -5.11 16.46
C THR A 214 5.63 -4.36 17.46
N GLU A 215 6.35 -5.07 18.32
CA GLU A 215 7.26 -4.47 19.29
C GLU A 215 8.70 -4.53 18.76
N VAL A 216 9.32 -3.36 18.57
CA VAL A 216 10.70 -3.19 18.10
C VAL A 216 11.49 -2.46 19.17
N ASN A 217 12.52 -3.09 19.72
CA ASN A 217 13.29 -2.59 20.87
C ASN A 217 12.43 -2.05 22.04
N GLY A 218 11.29 -2.70 22.32
CA GLY A 218 10.36 -2.31 23.38
C GLY A 218 9.37 -1.19 23.01
N ILE A 219 9.37 -0.72 21.77
CA ILE A 219 8.44 0.28 21.25
C ILE A 219 7.43 -0.39 20.32
N LYS A 220 6.15 -0.10 20.52
CA LYS A 220 5.09 -0.59 19.63
C LYS A 220 4.99 0.24 18.35
N VAL A 221 5.35 -0.36 17.22
CA VAL A 221 5.24 0.23 15.89
C VAL A 221 3.94 -0.26 15.24
N GLY A 222 3.03 0.66 14.95
CA GLY A 222 1.78 0.42 14.24
C GLY A 222 1.92 0.68 12.74
N MET A 223 1.44 -0.24 11.91
CA MET A 223 1.54 -0.18 10.45
C MET A 223 0.15 -0.25 9.84
N VAL A 224 -0.13 0.69 8.94
CA VAL A 224 -1.40 0.85 8.22
C VAL A 224 -1.11 0.92 6.73
N GLY A 225 -1.84 0.13 5.93
CA GLY A 225 -1.69 0.08 4.48
C GLY A 225 -3.01 0.42 3.79
N ILE A 226 -3.01 1.38 2.86
CA ILE A 226 -4.21 1.86 2.17
C ILE A 226 -4.03 1.73 0.66
N TYR A 227 -5.00 1.10 0.00
CA TYR A 227 -5.09 1.04 -1.45
C TYR A 227 -6.01 2.16 -1.96
N GLU A 228 -5.46 3.05 -2.79
CA GLU A 228 -6.17 4.19 -3.37
C GLU A 228 -5.77 4.40 -4.85
N LEU A 229 -6.43 3.73 -5.79
CA LEU A 229 -6.34 4.08 -7.22
C LEU A 229 -7.69 4.47 -7.86
N ASN A 230 -8.78 4.39 -7.10
CA ASN A 230 -10.13 4.47 -7.66
C ASN A 230 -11.11 5.22 -6.78
N ASP A 231 -10.92 5.16 -5.47
CA ASP A 231 -11.90 5.68 -4.51
C ASP A 231 -11.55 7.09 -4.03
N HIS A 232 -10.34 7.56 -4.33
CA HIS A 232 -9.80 8.88 -4.03
C HIS A 232 -10.01 9.22 -2.54
N LEU A 233 -10.57 10.40 -2.24
CA LEU A 233 -10.94 10.80 -0.88
C LEU A 233 -12.01 9.90 -0.22
N GLY A 234 -12.60 8.95 -0.96
CA GLY A 234 -13.41 7.86 -0.40
C GLY A 234 -12.63 6.91 0.51
N ARG A 235 -11.30 7.05 0.64
CA ARG A 235 -10.45 6.34 1.60
C ARG A 235 -10.28 7.00 2.96
N GLU A 236 -10.72 8.24 3.14
CA GLU A 236 -10.55 8.99 4.39
C GLU A 236 -11.06 8.23 5.63
N GLU A 237 -12.25 7.63 5.54
CA GLU A 237 -12.84 6.90 6.67
C GLU A 237 -12.08 5.61 6.98
N GLN A 238 -11.61 4.87 5.98
CA GLN A 238 -10.79 3.67 6.19
C GLN A 238 -9.45 4.05 6.85
N LEU A 239 -8.78 5.08 6.33
CA LEU A 239 -7.54 5.60 6.89
C LEU A 239 -7.71 5.96 8.38
N LYS A 240 -8.77 6.71 8.70
CA LYS A 240 -9.11 7.08 10.08
C LYS A 240 -9.34 5.86 10.96
N GLN A 241 -10.16 4.90 10.52
CA GLN A 241 -10.47 3.70 11.29
C GLN A 241 -9.21 2.85 11.56
N ASN A 242 -8.34 2.72 10.56
CA ASN A 242 -7.10 1.94 10.70
C ASN A 242 -6.10 2.61 11.63
N ILE A 243 -5.92 3.93 11.55
CA ILE A 243 -5.07 4.67 12.49
C ILE A 243 -5.65 4.59 13.92
N GLU A 244 -6.96 4.71 14.09
CA GLU A 244 -7.61 4.53 15.39
C GLU A 244 -7.42 3.11 15.95
N LYS A 245 -7.42 2.09 15.08
CA LYS A 245 -7.19 0.68 15.45
C LYS A 245 -5.77 0.47 15.99
N VAL A 246 -4.72 0.88 15.29
CA VAL A 246 -3.33 0.73 15.78
C VAL A 246 -3.08 1.54 17.05
N LYS A 247 -3.69 2.73 17.19
CA LYS A 247 -3.66 3.51 18.44
C LYS A 247 -4.29 2.77 19.60
N LYS A 248 -5.44 2.13 19.39
CA LYS A 248 -6.14 1.33 20.40
C LYS A 248 -5.32 0.10 20.82
N ASP A 249 -4.55 -0.46 19.89
CA ASP A 249 -3.65 -1.60 20.14
C ASP A 249 -2.32 -1.17 20.80
N GLY A 250 -2.15 0.15 21.01
CA GLY A 250 -1.09 0.75 21.80
C GLY A 250 0.14 1.16 21.00
N ALA A 251 0.00 1.40 19.69
CA ALA A 251 1.08 1.93 18.87
C ALA A 251 1.61 3.25 19.45
N GLN A 252 2.94 3.34 19.56
CA GLN A 252 3.70 4.50 20.02
C GLN A 252 4.34 5.26 18.85
N LEU A 253 4.55 4.55 17.72
CA LEU A 253 5.00 5.07 16.44
C LEU A 253 4.06 4.52 15.37
N ILE A 254 3.56 5.36 14.46
CA ILE A 254 2.60 4.95 13.42
C ILE A 254 3.17 5.24 12.03
N ILE A 255 3.26 4.22 11.20
CA ILE A 255 3.68 4.31 9.80
C ILE A 255 2.47 4.01 8.93
N VAL A 256 2.23 4.87 7.94
CA VAL A 256 1.17 4.68 6.95
C VAL A 256 1.81 4.52 5.58
N ILE A 257 1.47 3.43 4.91
CA ILE A 257 1.85 3.17 3.52
C ILE A 257 0.61 3.28 2.64
N PHE A 258 0.72 4.00 1.54
CA PHE A 258 -0.30 4.09 0.51
C PHE A 258 0.18 3.50 -0.80
N HIS A 259 -0.71 2.84 -1.51
CA HIS A 259 -0.52 2.47 -2.90
C HIS A 259 -1.48 3.31 -3.75
N TRP A 260 -0.96 4.35 -4.41
CA TRP A 260 -1.74 5.50 -4.86
C TRP A 260 -1.18 6.26 -6.07
N GLY A 261 -1.92 7.26 -6.55
CA GLY A 261 -1.47 8.13 -7.64
C GLY A 261 -1.60 7.43 -9.00
N ASN A 262 -0.81 7.90 -9.97
CA ASN A 262 -0.86 7.39 -11.34
C ASN A 262 0.54 6.90 -11.74
N GLU A 263 0.58 5.82 -12.51
CA GLU A 263 1.82 5.26 -13.05
C GLU A 263 2.62 6.32 -13.81
N LYS A 264 3.93 6.36 -13.53
CA LYS A 264 4.94 7.25 -14.15
C LYS A 264 4.77 8.75 -13.92
N GLU A 265 3.74 9.18 -13.21
CA GLU A 265 3.60 10.59 -12.83
C GLU A 265 4.62 10.96 -11.75
N GLU A 266 5.43 11.98 -12.02
CA GLU A 266 6.53 12.39 -11.14
C GLU A 266 6.11 13.40 -10.07
N VAL A 267 4.92 13.98 -10.22
CA VAL A 267 4.34 14.96 -9.29
C VAL A 267 3.15 14.30 -8.60
N PRO A 268 3.11 14.30 -7.25
CA PRO A 268 1.96 13.74 -6.54
C PRO A 268 0.69 14.56 -6.82
N ASP A 269 -0.43 13.86 -7.01
CA ASP A 269 -1.71 14.50 -7.26
C ASP A 269 -2.38 15.06 -5.97
N SER A 270 -3.56 15.66 -6.13
CA SER A 270 -4.30 16.24 -5.02
C SER A 270 -4.85 15.21 -4.03
N ASN A 271 -5.11 13.98 -4.46
CA ASN A 271 -5.55 12.90 -3.56
C ASN A 271 -4.39 12.43 -2.69
N GLN A 272 -3.22 12.20 -3.30
CA GLN A 272 -2.00 11.81 -2.58
C GLN A 272 -1.65 12.85 -1.51
N THR A 273 -1.59 14.13 -1.88
CA THR A 273 -1.27 15.22 -0.93
C THR A 273 -2.32 15.36 0.17
N THR A 274 -3.62 15.31 -0.17
CA THR A 274 -4.71 15.42 0.82
C THR A 274 -4.71 14.25 1.81
N LEU A 275 -4.59 13.01 1.32
CA LEU A 275 -4.57 11.81 2.17
C LEU A 275 -3.29 11.71 3.00
N GLY A 276 -2.14 12.10 2.43
CA GLY A 276 -0.87 12.18 3.16
C GLY A 276 -0.93 13.16 4.33
N HIS A 277 -1.43 14.38 4.10
CA HIS A 277 -1.64 15.37 5.17
C HIS A 277 -2.65 14.87 6.20
N LEU A 278 -3.75 14.25 5.76
CA LEU A 278 -4.76 13.68 6.65
C LEU A 278 -4.18 12.57 7.53
N ALA A 279 -3.33 11.69 7.00
CA ALA A 279 -2.69 10.62 7.77
C ALA A 279 -1.85 11.21 8.92
N ILE A 280 -1.03 12.23 8.64
CA ILE A 280 -0.25 12.95 9.64
C ILE A 280 -1.17 13.61 10.69
N ASP A 281 -2.24 14.26 10.26
CA ASP A 281 -3.23 14.90 11.14
C ASP A 281 -3.97 13.92 12.04
N LEU A 282 -4.19 12.71 11.54
CA LEU A 282 -4.75 11.60 12.28
C LEU A 282 -3.73 10.92 13.20
N GLY A 283 -2.44 11.25 13.11
CA GLY A 283 -1.39 10.84 14.03
C GLY A 283 -0.36 9.87 13.47
N ALA A 284 -0.26 9.71 12.15
CA ALA A 284 0.89 9.05 11.53
C ALA A 284 2.18 9.84 11.83
N ASP A 285 3.30 9.14 11.98
CA ASP A 285 4.64 9.68 12.21
C ASP A 285 5.51 9.66 10.94
N LEU A 286 5.17 8.78 10.00
CA LEU A 286 5.75 8.68 8.66
C LEU A 286 4.67 8.23 7.68
N VAL A 287 4.67 8.84 6.49
CA VAL A 287 3.84 8.41 5.36
C VAL A 287 4.75 8.06 4.20
N CYS A 288 4.53 6.89 3.60
CA CYS A 288 5.23 6.44 2.40
C CYS A 288 4.21 6.03 1.33
N GLY A 289 4.58 6.22 0.07
CA GLY A 289 3.75 5.93 -1.08
C GLY A 289 4.45 5.01 -2.09
N HIS A 290 3.62 4.31 -2.84
CA HIS A 290 3.94 3.26 -3.82
C HIS A 290 2.94 3.35 -4.97
N HIS A 291 3.18 2.62 -6.07
CA HIS A 291 2.41 2.57 -7.34
C HIS A 291 2.91 3.41 -8.51
N PRO A 292 3.36 4.68 -8.36
CA PRO A 292 3.80 5.43 -9.54
C PRO A 292 4.96 4.78 -10.30
N HIS A 293 5.63 3.78 -9.72
CA HIS A 293 6.77 3.04 -10.28
C HIS A 293 7.99 3.91 -10.64
N VAL A 294 7.92 5.21 -10.35
CA VAL A 294 9.00 6.20 -10.41
C VAL A 294 9.07 6.91 -9.06
N LEU A 295 10.24 7.45 -8.72
CA LEU A 295 10.38 8.28 -7.50
C LEU A 295 9.41 9.48 -7.57
N GLN A 296 8.82 9.88 -6.46
CA GLN A 296 8.17 11.19 -6.35
C GLN A 296 8.86 11.97 -5.24
N GLY A 297 8.50 13.25 -5.12
CA GLY A 297 9.09 14.13 -4.12
C GLY A 297 8.80 13.68 -2.67
N ILE A 298 9.55 14.28 -1.76
CA ILE A 298 9.40 14.15 -0.31
C ILE A 298 9.00 15.52 0.25
N GLU A 299 7.95 15.54 1.04
CA GLU A 299 7.45 16.72 1.76
C GLU A 299 7.63 16.55 3.26
N GLU A 300 8.06 17.60 3.95
CA GLU A 300 7.92 17.70 5.40
C GLU A 300 6.61 18.43 5.74
N TYR A 301 5.66 17.72 6.34
CA TYR A 301 4.39 18.26 6.80
C TYR A 301 4.29 18.14 8.32
N LYS A 302 4.20 19.28 9.02
CA LYS A 302 4.17 19.36 10.50
C LYS A 302 5.36 18.65 11.19
N GLY A 303 6.55 18.73 10.59
CA GLY A 303 7.79 18.13 11.10
C GLY A 303 7.87 16.61 10.89
N LYS A 304 7.06 16.06 9.98
CA LYS A 304 7.00 14.62 9.65
C LYS A 304 7.08 14.44 8.15
N ASN A 305 7.73 13.36 7.73
CA ASN A 305 7.97 13.10 6.31
C ASN A 305 6.76 12.42 5.64
N ILE A 306 6.47 12.87 4.42
CA ILE A 306 5.60 12.23 3.45
C ILE A 306 6.45 11.95 2.21
N VAL A 307 6.71 10.68 1.95
CA VAL A 307 7.47 10.19 0.78
C VAL A 307 6.45 9.72 -0.25
N TYR A 308 6.21 10.49 -1.30
CA TYR A 308 5.04 10.25 -2.16
C TYR A 308 5.16 9.01 -3.06
N SER A 309 6.38 8.65 -3.47
CA SER A 309 6.66 7.38 -4.17
C SER A 309 8.13 7.03 -4.01
N LEU A 310 8.39 5.77 -3.66
CA LEU A 310 9.75 5.20 -3.60
C LEU A 310 10.19 4.56 -4.93
N GLY A 311 9.30 4.50 -5.93
CA GLY A 311 9.54 3.79 -7.18
C GLY A 311 9.59 2.27 -6.99
N ASN A 312 10.10 1.57 -8.00
CA ASN A 312 10.32 0.13 -7.96
C ASN A 312 11.51 -0.24 -7.04
N PHE A 313 11.55 -1.44 -6.47
CA PHE A 313 12.72 -1.94 -5.75
C PHE A 313 13.13 -3.33 -6.28
N CYS A 314 12.68 -4.43 -5.70
CA CYS A 314 12.86 -5.77 -6.28
C CYS A 314 11.67 -6.13 -7.18
N PHE A 315 11.67 -5.63 -8.42
CA PHE A 315 10.46 -5.57 -9.24
C PHE A 315 10.50 -6.51 -10.46
N GLY A 316 9.76 -7.62 -10.38
CA GLY A 316 9.61 -8.61 -11.46
C GLY A 316 8.69 -8.22 -12.62
N GLY A 317 8.10 -7.01 -12.57
CA GLY A 317 7.13 -6.54 -13.56
C GLY A 317 7.74 -6.00 -14.86
N ASN A 318 9.05 -5.79 -14.94
CA ASN A 318 9.71 -5.30 -16.16
C ASN A 318 11.20 -5.70 -16.20
N ALA A 319 11.62 -6.39 -17.26
CA ALA A 319 13.02 -6.76 -17.48
C ALA A 319 13.88 -5.61 -18.07
N TYR A 320 13.26 -4.60 -18.68
CA TYR A 320 13.92 -3.47 -19.34
C TYR A 320 13.24 -2.12 -19.04
N PRO A 321 13.09 -1.71 -17.77
CA PRO A 321 12.49 -0.43 -17.46
C PRO A 321 13.39 0.73 -17.90
N SER A 322 12.76 1.82 -18.35
CA SER A 322 13.44 3.05 -18.78
C SER A 322 13.97 3.87 -17.60
N ASP A 323 13.35 3.73 -16.42
CA ASP A 323 13.79 4.32 -15.16
C ASP A 323 14.16 3.19 -14.18
N MET A 324 15.42 3.17 -13.76
CA MET A 324 15.96 2.18 -12.81
C MET A 324 16.13 2.77 -11.41
N ASP A 325 15.82 4.06 -11.22
CA ASP A 325 16.12 4.77 -9.98
C ASP A 325 15.13 4.41 -8.88
N THR A 326 15.68 4.19 -7.69
CA THR A 326 14.92 3.93 -6.47
C THR A 326 15.68 4.45 -5.26
N MET A 327 15.14 4.22 -4.07
CA MET A 327 15.84 4.55 -2.82
C MET A 327 15.43 3.60 -1.70
N ILE A 328 16.33 3.49 -0.72
CA ILE A 328 15.99 3.08 0.64
C ILE A 328 15.77 4.37 1.43
N PHE A 329 14.55 4.58 1.93
CA PHE A 329 14.25 5.70 2.81
C PHE A 329 14.38 5.25 4.26
N GLN A 330 15.39 5.76 4.97
CA GLN A 330 15.60 5.48 6.38
C GLN A 330 15.19 6.65 7.25
N GLN A 331 14.44 6.36 8.30
CA GLN A 331 14.07 7.33 9.32
C GLN A 331 14.45 6.78 10.69
N THR A 332 15.35 7.50 11.37
CA THR A 332 15.62 7.25 12.79
C THR A 332 14.69 8.11 13.63
N PHE A 333 13.97 7.48 14.56
CA PHE A 333 13.08 8.10 15.52
C PHE A 333 13.65 7.97 16.93
N THR A 334 13.50 9.03 17.74
CA THR A 334 13.65 8.94 19.20
C THR A 334 12.26 8.90 19.82
N ILE A 335 12.02 7.96 20.74
CA ILE A 335 10.75 7.83 21.47
C ILE A 335 11.02 7.83 22.97
N ASP A 336 10.32 8.69 23.72
CA ASP A 336 10.35 8.71 25.19
C ASP A 336 8.94 8.58 25.78
N SER A 337 8.80 8.71 27.10
CA SER A 337 7.50 8.66 27.80
C SER A 337 6.42 9.66 27.30
N ASN A 338 6.82 10.68 26.55
CA ASN A 338 5.94 11.69 25.96
C ASN A 338 5.65 11.45 24.46
N GLY A 339 6.17 10.36 23.89
CA GLY A 339 6.00 9.98 22.48
C GLY A 339 7.22 10.24 21.61
N VAL A 340 6.99 10.25 20.29
CA VAL A 340 8.01 10.52 19.26
C VAL A 340 8.54 11.95 19.39
N LYS A 341 9.86 12.10 19.34
CA LYS A 341 10.54 13.40 19.44
C LYS A 341 10.66 14.05 18.06
N ALA A 342 10.84 15.36 18.05
CA ALA A 342 11.04 16.15 16.83
C ALA A 342 12.51 16.19 16.37
N ASP A 343 13.36 15.24 16.81
CA ASP A 343 14.79 15.13 16.47
C ASP A 343 15.08 13.99 15.47
N ASN A 344 14.05 13.63 14.71
CA ASN A 344 14.07 12.66 13.63
C ASN A 344 15.26 12.88 12.66
N ILE A 345 15.99 11.81 12.35
CA ILE A 345 17.10 11.82 11.39
C ILE A 345 16.68 11.06 10.13
N THR A 346 16.56 11.76 9.01
CA THR A 346 16.29 11.17 7.70
C THR A 346 17.60 10.84 6.98
N ASN A 347 17.72 9.62 6.48
CA ASN A 347 18.82 9.17 5.62
C ASN A 347 18.23 8.55 4.35
N ILE A 348 18.52 9.15 3.19
CA ILE A 348 18.09 8.64 1.88
C ILE A 348 19.28 7.95 1.26
N ILE A 349 19.15 6.65 0.96
CA ILE A 349 20.18 5.88 0.26
C ILE A 349 19.71 5.66 -1.18
N PRO A 350 20.24 6.42 -2.15
CA PRO A 350 19.90 6.24 -3.55
C PRO A 350 20.31 4.85 -4.03
N CYS A 351 19.45 4.21 -4.81
CA CYS A 351 19.64 2.87 -5.31
C CYS A 351 19.23 2.77 -6.77
N SER A 352 19.73 1.75 -7.44
CA SER A 352 19.15 1.22 -8.67
C SER A 352 18.41 -0.07 -8.34
N ILE A 353 17.32 -0.37 -9.06
CA ILE A 353 16.62 -1.67 -8.95
C ILE A 353 17.47 -2.85 -9.45
N SER A 354 18.54 -2.55 -10.19
CA SER A 354 19.44 -3.50 -10.81
C SER A 354 20.88 -3.23 -10.42
N SER A 355 21.68 -4.29 -10.27
CA SER A 355 23.13 -4.19 -10.09
C SER A 355 23.88 -4.07 -11.43
N ASP A 356 23.16 -4.12 -12.56
CA ASP A 356 23.69 -4.03 -13.91
C ASP A 356 23.06 -2.85 -14.66
N SER A 357 23.69 -2.44 -15.74
CA SER A 357 23.23 -1.35 -16.60
C SER A 357 22.44 -1.89 -17.80
N GLY A 358 21.29 -1.29 -18.08
CA GLY A 358 20.53 -1.53 -19.31
C GLY A 358 19.53 -2.70 -19.27
N TYR A 359 19.46 -3.44 -18.16
CA TYR A 359 18.40 -4.42 -17.90
C TYR A 359 18.21 -4.59 -16.39
N ASN A 360 17.06 -5.12 -16.02
CA ASN A 360 16.70 -5.41 -14.64
C ASN A 360 17.11 -6.84 -14.30
N ASN A 361 18.13 -6.97 -13.46
CA ASN A 361 18.54 -8.26 -12.90
C ASN A 361 17.89 -8.54 -11.53
N TYR A 362 16.93 -7.71 -11.11
CA TYR A 362 16.14 -7.86 -9.89
C TYR A 362 16.98 -7.83 -8.60
N GLN A 363 18.15 -7.21 -8.64
CA GLN A 363 19.05 -7.09 -7.49
C GLN A 363 19.27 -5.62 -7.11
N PRO A 364 18.38 -5.03 -6.26
CA PRO A 364 18.52 -3.66 -5.81
C PRO A 364 19.89 -3.38 -5.23
N THR A 365 20.50 -2.28 -5.65
CA THR A 365 21.90 -1.97 -5.38
C THR A 365 22.07 -0.49 -5.06
N PRO A 366 22.74 -0.12 -3.95
CA PRO A 366 23.07 1.28 -3.67
C PRO A 366 23.85 1.90 -4.84
N ALA A 367 23.45 3.09 -5.26
CA ALA A 367 24.09 3.79 -6.35
C ALA A 367 25.51 4.23 -5.94
N GLY A 368 26.45 4.19 -6.90
CA GLY A 368 27.78 4.77 -6.71
C GLY A 368 27.72 6.30 -6.71
N ASP A 369 28.74 6.97 -6.16
CA ASP A 369 28.75 8.40 -5.85
C ASP A 369 28.09 9.34 -6.89
N GLU A 370 28.50 9.29 -8.16
CA GLU A 370 27.93 10.18 -9.21
C GLU A 370 26.45 9.89 -9.50
N GLU A 371 26.06 8.61 -9.56
CA GLU A 371 24.66 8.22 -9.75
C GLU A 371 23.80 8.49 -8.51
N ALA A 372 24.39 8.35 -7.31
CA ALA A 372 23.74 8.70 -6.07
C ALA A 372 23.42 10.19 -6.01
N ASP A 373 24.37 11.06 -6.38
CA ASP A 373 24.15 12.50 -6.48
C ASP A 373 23.06 12.84 -7.50
N ARG A 374 23.04 12.18 -8.67
CA ARG A 374 22.00 12.37 -9.69
C ARG A 374 20.60 11.99 -9.18
N ILE A 375 20.48 10.86 -8.50
CA ILE A 375 19.19 10.39 -7.95
C ILE A 375 18.74 11.31 -6.79
N LEU A 376 19.66 11.77 -5.93
CA LEU A 376 19.31 12.74 -4.88
C LEU A 376 18.85 14.07 -5.48
N GLN A 377 19.50 14.55 -6.55
CA GLN A 377 19.06 15.75 -7.26
C GLN A 377 17.66 15.56 -7.87
N LYS A 378 17.39 14.41 -8.49
CA LYS A 378 16.08 14.04 -9.02
C LYS A 378 15.00 14.06 -7.93
N ILE A 379 15.27 13.50 -6.76
CA ILE A 379 14.35 13.55 -5.61
C ILE A 379 14.12 15.00 -5.15
N GLN A 380 15.18 15.80 -5.00
CA GLN A 380 15.09 17.21 -4.59
C GLN A 380 14.29 18.05 -5.58
N GLU A 381 14.49 17.84 -6.88
CA GLU A 381 13.75 18.50 -7.94
C GLU A 381 12.26 18.15 -7.85
N ARG A 382 11.92 16.87 -7.75
CA ARG A 382 10.54 16.40 -7.57
C ARG A 382 9.90 16.92 -6.28
N SER A 383 10.65 16.99 -5.17
CA SER A 383 10.18 17.64 -3.93
C SER A 383 9.83 19.11 -4.14
N SER A 384 10.57 19.82 -5.00
CA SER A 384 10.31 21.24 -5.29
C SER A 384 9.04 21.50 -6.09
N TRP A 385 8.49 20.46 -6.74
CA TRP A 385 7.25 20.55 -7.54
C TRP A 385 5.97 20.38 -6.70
N ILE A 386 6.10 19.94 -5.46
CA ILE A 386 4.98 19.72 -4.55
C ILE A 386 4.34 21.09 -4.23
N GLY A 387 3.07 21.25 -4.61
CA GLY A 387 2.30 22.48 -4.40
C GLY A 387 2.40 23.54 -5.52
N SER A 388 3.27 23.36 -6.53
CA SER A 388 3.32 24.25 -7.70
C SER A 388 2.44 23.80 -8.88
N GLY A 389 1.94 22.56 -8.87
CA GLY A 389 1.18 21.96 -9.97
C GLY A 389 -0.32 22.27 -10.03
N SER A 390 -0.87 23.09 -9.13
CA SER A 390 -2.33 23.34 -9.04
C SER A 390 -2.81 24.66 -9.66
N THR A 391 -1.98 25.36 -10.43
CA THR A 391 -2.37 26.61 -11.10
C THR A 391 -2.09 26.57 -12.59
N GLU A 392 -2.85 25.78 -13.35
CA GLU A 392 -3.12 26.04 -14.77
C GLU A 392 -4.20 25.08 -15.27
N ASN A 393 -5.47 25.45 -15.06
CA ASN A 393 -6.62 25.16 -15.94
C ASN A 393 -7.93 25.59 -15.26
N SER A 394 -8.21 26.89 -15.27
CA SER A 394 -9.57 27.44 -15.19
C SER A 394 -9.55 28.95 -15.45
N GLU A 395 -9.26 29.35 -16.68
CA GLU A 395 -9.82 30.59 -17.24
C GLU A 395 -10.73 30.20 -18.40
N GLY A 396 -11.93 29.74 -18.05
CA GLY A 396 -13.08 29.81 -18.95
C GLY A 396 -13.56 31.26 -18.95
N ASP A 397 -13.14 32.03 -19.95
CA ASP A 397 -13.63 33.37 -20.20
C ASP A 397 -15.06 33.29 -20.77
N ASP A 398 -16.05 33.48 -19.90
CA ASP A 398 -17.44 33.72 -20.27
C ASP A 398 -17.58 35.17 -20.73
N THR A 399 -17.46 35.43 -22.03
CA THR A 399 -18.07 36.63 -22.64
C THR A 399 -18.86 36.29 -23.91
N TYR A 400 -20.18 36.41 -23.76
CA TYR A 400 -21.13 36.51 -24.86
C TYR A 400 -20.99 37.87 -25.54
N GLU A 401 -20.75 37.90 -26.85
CA GLU A 401 -21.27 38.98 -27.70
C GLU A 401 -21.59 38.50 -29.12
N ASP A 402 -22.73 38.97 -29.60
CA ASP A 402 -23.50 38.59 -30.78
C ASP A 402 -23.20 39.59 -31.91
N SER A 403 -22.76 39.15 -33.10
CA SER A 403 -23.07 39.88 -34.34
C SER A 403 -22.85 39.04 -35.61
N GLU A 404 -23.82 39.17 -36.51
CA GLU A 404 -23.89 38.61 -37.86
C GLU A 404 -22.85 39.22 -38.83
N GLY A 405 -22.45 38.45 -39.85
CA GLY A 405 -22.25 39.00 -41.19
C GLY A 405 -20.97 38.66 -41.96
N THR A 406 -21.18 37.91 -43.05
CA THR A 406 -20.57 38.01 -44.40
C THR A 406 -19.31 37.21 -44.78
N ASP A 407 -19.55 36.36 -45.79
CA ASP A 407 -18.72 35.74 -46.85
C ASP A 407 -17.36 36.38 -47.18
N SER A 408 -16.34 35.56 -47.41
CA SER A 408 -15.74 35.30 -48.76
C SER A 408 -14.47 34.43 -48.71
N GLU A 409 -14.51 33.37 -49.51
CA GLU A 409 -13.50 32.84 -50.46
C GLU A 409 -12.00 32.67 -50.09
N ASP A 410 -11.60 31.39 -50.21
CA ASP A 410 -10.50 30.87 -51.05
C ASP A 410 -9.04 31.02 -50.56
N SER A 411 -8.42 29.90 -50.20
CA SER A 411 -7.34 29.31 -51.02
C SER A 411 -6.83 27.99 -50.44
N SER A 412 -6.73 27.04 -51.36
CA SER A 412 -6.09 25.74 -51.29
C SER A 412 -4.61 25.80 -50.89
N GLU A 413 -4.14 24.78 -50.17
CA GLU A 413 -2.86 24.13 -50.51
C GLU A 413 -2.82 22.68 -49.96
N ASP A 414 -2.66 21.76 -50.91
CA ASP A 414 -2.37 20.33 -50.72
C ASP A 414 -1.03 20.13 -50.01
N TYR A 415 -0.95 19.21 -49.05
CA TYR A 415 0.24 18.36 -48.90
C TYR A 415 -0.16 16.94 -48.48
N SER A 416 0.34 16.01 -49.28
CA SER A 416 0.22 14.55 -49.22
C SER A 416 0.71 13.96 -47.90
N GLY A 417 -0.05 12.99 -47.39
CA GLY A 417 0.37 12.08 -46.33
C GLY A 417 1.15 10.86 -46.82
N ASP A 418 1.50 10.05 -45.81
CA ASP A 418 2.03 8.68 -45.82
C ASP A 418 3.56 8.58 -46.11
N GLU A 419 4.43 7.99 -45.27
CA GLU A 419 4.29 7.08 -44.12
C GLU A 419 5.52 7.29 -43.21
N ASP A 420 5.33 7.39 -41.89
CA ASP A 420 6.41 7.23 -40.90
C ASP A 420 6.12 5.96 -40.09
N LEU A 421 6.99 4.96 -40.26
CA LEU A 421 7.04 3.75 -39.46
C LEU A 421 7.97 4.03 -38.29
N THR A 422 7.40 4.25 -37.11
CA THR A 422 8.13 4.17 -35.84
C THR A 422 7.37 3.28 -34.88
N ASP A 423 8.04 2.22 -34.47
CA ASP A 423 7.60 1.13 -33.61
C ASP A 423 6.94 1.58 -32.31
N SER A 424 5.81 0.95 -32.01
CA SER A 424 5.13 0.99 -30.73
C SER A 424 5.81 0.02 -29.75
N TYR A 425 6.67 0.53 -28.87
CA TYR A 425 7.10 -0.15 -27.65
C TYR A 425 7.24 0.88 -26.53
N ASP A 426 6.17 1.61 -26.22
CA ASP A 426 6.19 2.59 -25.12
C ASP A 426 4.78 2.83 -24.56
N GLU A 427 4.12 1.76 -24.13
CA GLU A 427 3.01 1.84 -23.17
C GLU A 427 3.33 0.82 -22.05
N MET A 428 3.94 1.30 -20.96
CA MET A 428 4.30 0.55 -19.75
C MET A 428 3.73 1.21 -18.51
#